data_AF-A0A838TH98-F1
#
_entry.id   AF-A0A838TH98-F1
#
_cell.length_a   1.000
_cell.length_b   1.000
_cell.length_c   1.000
_cell.angle_alpha   90.00
_cell.angle_beta   90.00
_cell.angle_gamma   90.00
#
_symmetry.space_group_name_H-M   'P 1'
#
loop_
_entity.id
_entity.type
_entity.pdbx_description
1 polymer ?
#
loop_
_entity_poly.entity_id
_entity_poly.type
_entity_poly.pdbx_seq_one_letter_code
_entity_poly.pdbx_strand_id
1 'polypeptide(L)'
;TIQLVDELPEKDYVTIKEAIPAIKLVQVIHVIDEGSIEDAIKVSGYVDAILLDSGNPRLAIKELGGTGRVHDWKLSRKIKESIKIPLFLAGGLNAANVRQAIDEVEPYAVDVCSGVRTNGNLDKKKLDLFFNAVRF
;
A
#
# COMPACT_ATOMS: atom_id res chain seq x y z
N THR A 1 9.25 2.46 -12.40
CA THR A 1 8.48 1.54 -11.57
C THR A 1 7.06 1.48 -12.08
N ILE A 2 6.41 0.32 -12.03
CA ILE A 2 4.98 0.15 -12.31
C ILE A 2 4.33 -0.38 -11.05
N GLN A 3 3.21 0.23 -10.65
CA GLN A 3 2.34 -0.27 -9.58
C GLN A 3 1.14 -0.99 -10.22
N LEU A 4 0.99 -2.26 -9.89
CA LEU A 4 -0.08 -3.13 -10.37
C LEU A 4 -1.17 -3.17 -9.32
N VAL A 5 -2.34 -2.59 -9.63
CA VAL A 5 -3.46 -2.49 -8.69
C VAL A 5 -4.21 -3.80 -8.58
N ASP A 6 -4.53 -4.40 -9.73
CA ASP A 6 -5.16 -5.71 -9.80
C ASP A 6 -4.10 -6.82 -9.78
N GLU A 7 -4.44 -8.00 -9.26
CA GLU A 7 -3.57 -9.17 -9.33
C GLU A 7 -3.45 -9.64 -10.79
N LEU A 8 -2.23 -9.92 -11.22
CA LEU A 8 -1.97 -10.53 -12.52
C LEU A 8 -1.77 -12.05 -12.40
N PRO A 9 -2.10 -12.82 -13.46
CA PRO A 9 -1.60 -14.18 -13.63
C PRO A 9 -0.07 -14.24 -13.52
N GLU A 10 0.47 -15.29 -12.91
CA GLU A 10 1.91 -15.40 -12.61
C GLU A 10 2.82 -15.21 -13.85
N LYS A 11 2.39 -15.74 -15.00
CA LYS A 11 3.09 -15.61 -16.29
C LYS A 11 3.27 -14.15 -16.74
N ASP A 12 2.40 -13.25 -16.32
CA ASP A 12 2.40 -11.87 -16.81
C ASP A 12 3.47 -11.05 -16.07
N TYR A 13 3.76 -11.33 -14.80
CA TYR A 13 4.91 -10.71 -14.11
C TYR A 13 6.23 -11.04 -14.82
N VAL A 14 6.41 -12.31 -15.19
CA VAL A 14 7.59 -12.79 -15.93
C VAL A 14 7.67 -12.08 -17.29
N THR A 15 6.57 -12.05 -18.03
CA THR A 15 6.49 -11.39 -19.34
C THR A 15 6.87 -9.91 -19.26
N ILE A 16 6.38 -9.18 -18.24
CA ILE A 16 6.72 -7.77 -18.04
C ILE A 16 8.23 -7.59 -17.74
N LYS A 17 8.79 -8.45 -16.89
CA LYS A 17 10.22 -8.41 -16.54
C LYS A 17 11.11 -8.76 -17.73
N GLU A 18 10.72 -9.70 -18.58
CA GLU A 18 11.47 -10.03 -19.79
C GLU A 18 11.42 -8.89 -20.82
N ALA A 19 10.25 -8.26 -21.00
CA ALA A 19 10.09 -7.14 -21.91
C ALA A 19 10.82 -5.87 -21.45
N ILE A 20 10.88 -5.62 -20.14
CA ILE A 20 11.50 -4.43 -19.56
C ILE A 20 12.35 -4.81 -18.33
N PRO A 21 13.54 -5.40 -18.49
CA PRO A 21 14.33 -5.95 -17.36
C PRO A 21 14.66 -4.97 -16.24
N ALA A 22 14.80 -3.69 -16.57
CA ALA A 22 15.09 -2.64 -15.59
C ALA A 22 13.86 -2.16 -14.80
N ILE A 23 12.63 -2.57 -15.16
CA ILE A 23 11.43 -2.08 -14.49
C ILE A 23 11.30 -2.68 -13.09
N LYS A 24 10.99 -1.83 -12.12
CA LYS A 24 10.58 -2.23 -10.77
C LYS A 24 9.07 -2.44 -10.74
N LEU A 25 8.62 -3.56 -10.18
CA LEU A 25 7.21 -3.90 -10.02
C LEU A 25 6.81 -3.76 -8.54
N VAL A 26 5.67 -3.11 -8.32
CA VAL A 26 5.01 -3.02 -7.01
C VAL A 26 3.62 -3.62 -7.14
N GLN A 27 3.32 -4.68 -6.39
CA GLN A 27 1.96 -5.25 -6.37
C GLN A 27 1.16 -4.63 -5.23
N VAL A 28 -0.06 -4.17 -5.53
CA VAL A 28 -1.04 -3.81 -4.50
C VAL A 28 -1.70 -5.08 -3.96
N ILE A 29 -1.71 -5.22 -2.64
CA ILE A 29 -2.50 -6.21 -1.91
C ILE A 29 -3.56 -5.48 -1.09
N HIS A 30 -4.82 -5.81 -1.35
CA HIS A 30 -5.95 -5.31 -0.59
C HIS A 30 -6.10 -6.13 0.71
N VAL A 31 -5.88 -5.49 1.86
CA VAL A 31 -5.88 -6.18 3.15
C VAL A 31 -7.32 -6.30 3.66
N ILE A 32 -7.87 -7.50 3.61
CA ILE A 32 -9.27 -7.77 3.98
C ILE A 32 -9.35 -8.75 5.15
N ASP A 33 -8.56 -9.80 5.13
CA ASP A 33 -8.54 -10.88 6.12
C ASP A 33 -7.17 -11.58 6.11
N GLU A 34 -7.00 -12.65 6.90
CA GLU A 34 -5.74 -13.38 7.01
C GLU A 34 -5.28 -14.01 5.67
N GLY A 35 -6.18 -14.23 4.70
CA GLY A 35 -5.81 -14.69 3.37
C GLY A 35 -4.88 -13.74 2.62
N SER A 36 -4.95 -12.44 2.93
CA SER A 36 -4.03 -11.43 2.37
C SER A 36 -2.55 -11.69 2.71
N ILE A 37 -2.26 -12.48 3.75
CA ILE A 37 -0.89 -12.91 4.07
C ILE A 37 -0.38 -13.89 3.03
N GLU A 38 -1.19 -14.88 2.67
CA GLU A 38 -0.83 -15.89 1.66
C GLU A 38 -0.62 -15.25 0.29
N ASP A 39 -1.52 -14.32 -0.09
CA ASP A 39 -1.40 -13.55 -1.33
C ASP A 39 -0.09 -12.75 -1.38
N ALA A 40 0.26 -12.07 -0.28
CA ALA A 40 1.50 -11.30 -0.18
C ALA A 40 2.75 -12.18 -0.27
N ILE A 41 2.77 -13.33 0.42
CA ILE A 41 3.87 -14.29 0.35
C ILE A 41 4.04 -14.78 -1.09
N LYS A 42 2.95 -15.22 -1.73
CA LYS A 42 2.95 -15.74 -3.09
C LYS A 42 3.51 -14.72 -4.09
N VAL A 43 2.99 -13.48 -4.06
CA VAL A 43 3.41 -12.47 -5.05
C VAL A 43 4.81 -11.91 -4.78
N SER A 44 5.30 -11.98 -3.54
CA SER A 44 6.63 -11.47 -3.18
C SER A 44 7.79 -12.11 -3.96
N GLY A 45 7.58 -13.30 -4.53
CA GLY A 45 8.56 -13.95 -5.40
C GLY A 45 8.68 -13.33 -6.80
N TYR A 46 7.72 -12.50 -7.21
CA TYR A 46 7.61 -11.97 -8.57
C TYR A 46 7.82 -10.45 -8.68
N VAL A 47 7.77 -9.73 -7.56
CA VAL A 47 7.79 -8.26 -7.52
C VAL A 47 8.91 -7.71 -6.65
N ASP A 48 9.25 -6.43 -6.86
CA ASP A 48 10.32 -5.78 -6.11
C ASP A 48 9.83 -5.17 -4.79
N ALA A 49 8.52 -4.91 -4.66
CA ALA A 49 7.88 -4.46 -3.43
C ALA A 49 6.38 -4.77 -3.44
N ILE A 50 5.77 -4.70 -2.25
CA ILE A 50 4.32 -4.81 -2.07
C ILE A 50 3.78 -3.52 -1.47
N LEU A 51 2.62 -3.07 -1.91
CA LEU A 51 1.86 -1.98 -1.32
C LEU A 51 0.58 -2.53 -0.70
N LEU A 52 0.40 -2.33 0.61
CA LEU A 52 -0.83 -2.70 1.31
C LEU A 52 -1.83 -1.56 1.23
N ASP A 53 -3.05 -1.83 0.77
CA ASP A 53 -4.14 -0.85 0.70
C ASP A 53 -5.38 -1.34 1.48
N SER A 54 -6.03 -0.42 2.21
CA SER A 54 -7.26 -0.67 2.95
C SER A 54 -8.51 -0.48 2.09
N GLY A 55 -8.35 -0.01 0.84
CA GLY A 55 -9.40 -0.03 -0.16
C GLY A 55 -9.94 -1.44 -0.36
N ASN A 56 -11.27 -1.60 -0.41
CA ASN A 56 -11.91 -2.87 -0.70
C ASN A 56 -12.41 -2.89 -2.15
N PRO A 57 -11.77 -3.64 -3.07
CA PRO A 57 -12.18 -3.69 -4.47
C PRO A 57 -13.49 -4.46 -4.68
N ARG A 58 -13.99 -5.20 -3.68
CA ARG A 58 -15.25 -5.97 -3.74
C ARG A 58 -16.51 -5.13 -3.51
N LEU A 59 -16.38 -3.85 -3.20
CA LEU A 59 -17.54 -2.95 -3.07
C LEU A 59 -18.06 -2.58 -4.47
N ALA A 60 -19.39 -2.67 -4.66
CA ALA A 60 -20.06 -2.35 -5.93
C ALA A 60 -19.80 -0.91 -6.42
N ILE A 61 -19.41 -0.04 -5.50
CA ILE A 61 -18.74 1.23 -5.78
C ILE A 61 -17.28 1.02 -5.41
N LYS A 62 -16.36 1.14 -6.38
CA LYS A 62 -14.93 1.19 -6.10
C LYS A 62 -14.68 2.41 -5.22
N GLU A 63 -14.72 2.22 -3.90
CA GLU A 63 -14.31 3.24 -2.94
C GLU A 63 -12.78 3.33 -2.99
N LEU A 64 -12.28 4.04 -3.99
CA LEU A 64 -10.86 4.39 -4.12
C LEU A 64 -10.51 5.29 -2.92
N GLY A 65 -9.97 4.69 -1.86
CA GLY A 65 -9.33 5.33 -0.70
C GLY A 65 -10.07 6.52 -0.07
N GLY A 66 -10.80 6.32 1.04
CA GLY A 66 -11.36 7.46 1.77
C GLY A 66 -12.41 7.24 2.85
N THR A 67 -12.69 6.02 3.30
CA THR A 67 -13.78 5.78 4.28
C THR A 67 -13.39 5.94 5.75
N GLY A 68 -12.11 6.21 6.05
CA GLY A 68 -11.63 6.20 7.43
C GLY A 68 -11.56 4.80 8.04
N ARG A 69 -11.76 3.73 7.26
CA ARG A 69 -11.36 2.37 7.67
C ARG A 69 -9.84 2.30 7.63
N VAL A 70 -9.27 2.48 8.81
CA VAL A 70 -7.87 2.22 9.07
C VAL A 70 -7.64 0.72 8.86
N HIS A 71 -6.54 0.36 8.19
CA HIS A 71 -6.06 -1.02 8.14
C HIS A 71 -6.15 -1.68 9.52
N ASP A 72 -6.43 -2.99 9.58
CA ASP A 72 -5.91 -3.75 10.71
C ASP A 72 -4.38 -3.72 10.60
N TRP A 73 -3.76 -2.77 11.30
CA TRP A 73 -2.33 -2.59 11.31
C TRP A 73 -1.61 -3.81 11.90
N LYS A 74 -2.26 -4.60 12.77
CA LYS A 74 -1.68 -5.85 13.26
C LYS A 74 -1.60 -6.90 12.15
N LEU A 75 -2.64 -6.99 11.31
CA LEU A 75 -2.60 -7.85 10.13
C LEU A 75 -1.54 -7.37 9.13
N SER A 76 -1.46 -6.06 8.90
CA SER A 76 -0.44 -5.46 8.04
C SER A 76 0.97 -5.72 8.56
N ARG A 77 1.15 -5.71 9.88
CA ARG A 77 2.41 -6.09 10.55
C ARG A 77 2.76 -7.55 10.31
N LYS A 78 1.80 -8.48 10.47
CA LYS A 78 2.00 -9.90 10.16
C LYS A 78 2.46 -10.10 8.70
N ILE A 79 1.85 -9.38 7.75
CA ILE A 79 2.25 -9.42 6.34
C ILE A 79 3.69 -8.95 6.18
N LYS A 80 4.05 -7.79 6.76
CA LYS A 80 5.42 -7.26 6.74
C LYS A 80 6.44 -8.26 7.28
N GLU A 81 6.11 -8.96 8.37
CA GLU A 81 6.99 -9.98 8.97
C GLU A 81 7.09 -11.27 8.11
N SER A 82 6.11 -11.51 7.23
CA SER A 82 6.05 -12.72 6.40
C SER A 82 6.78 -12.60 5.06
N ILE A 83 7.19 -11.39 4.65
CA ILE A 83 7.87 -11.13 3.37
C ILE A 83 9.26 -10.51 3.60
N LYS A 84 10.16 -10.66 2.62
CA LYS A 84 11.54 -10.13 2.69
C LYS A 84 11.80 -8.90 1.82
N ILE A 85 10.82 -8.52 1.00
CA ILE A 85 10.90 -7.36 0.11
C ILE A 85 10.30 -6.12 0.79
N PRO A 86 10.64 -4.90 0.34
CA PRO A 86 10.04 -3.67 0.85
C PRO A 86 8.51 -3.68 0.84
N LEU A 87 7.93 -3.19 1.94
CA LEU A 87 6.49 -3.03 2.09
C LEU A 87 6.14 -1.54 2.21
N PHE A 88 5.25 -1.08 1.34
CA PHE A 88 4.64 0.23 1.37
C PHE A 88 3.27 0.12 2.06
N LEU A 89 2.95 1.06 2.95
CA LEU A 89 1.64 1.13 3.59
C LEU A 89 0.83 2.29 3.01
N ALA A 90 -0.36 2.00 2.50
CA ALA A 90 -1.31 2.98 1.97
C ALA A 90 -2.64 2.91 2.73
N GLY A 91 -3.70 3.47 2.14
CA GLY A 91 -5.06 3.32 2.66
C GLY A 91 -5.40 4.27 3.83
N GLY A 92 -6.02 5.41 3.51
CA GLY A 92 -6.61 6.31 4.53
C GLY A 92 -5.61 7.04 5.44
N LEU A 93 -4.32 7.03 5.11
CA LEU A 93 -3.28 7.73 5.87
C LEU A 93 -3.45 9.26 5.80
N ASN A 94 -3.23 9.92 6.93
CA ASN A 94 -3.26 11.38 7.10
C ASN A 94 -2.41 11.79 8.31
N ALA A 95 -2.26 13.10 8.55
CA ALA A 95 -1.40 13.62 9.59
C ALA A 95 -1.76 13.15 11.02
N ALA A 96 -3.02 12.78 11.27
CA ALA A 96 -3.47 12.35 12.60
C ALA A 96 -3.14 10.88 12.90
N ASN A 97 -2.94 10.03 11.88
CA ASN A 97 -2.78 8.58 12.06
C ASN A 97 -1.46 8.02 11.52
N VAL A 98 -0.76 8.73 10.63
CA VAL A 98 0.42 8.19 9.94
C VAL A 98 1.53 7.78 10.90
N ARG A 99 1.71 8.51 12.00
CA ARG A 99 2.73 8.18 13.00
C ARG A 99 2.47 6.82 13.64
N GLN A 100 1.25 6.63 14.13
CA GLN A 100 0.83 5.36 14.73
C GLN A 100 0.91 4.22 13.72
N ALA A 101 0.52 4.46 12.46
CA ALA A 101 0.62 3.48 11.39
C ALA A 101 2.07 3.01 11.15
N ILE A 102 3.02 3.96 11.14
CA ILE A 102 4.44 3.67 11.00
C ILE A 102 4.95 2.88 12.22
N ASP A 103 4.62 3.31 13.43
CA ASP A 103 5.08 2.65 14.66
C ASP A 103 4.52 1.22 14.80
N GLU A 104 3.28 0.96 14.36
CA GLU A 104 2.66 -0.38 14.45
C GLU A 104 3.10 -1.34 13.33
N VAL A 105 3.19 -0.85 12.09
CA VAL A 105 3.48 -1.71 10.93
C VAL A 105 4.99 -1.82 10.66
N GLU A 106 5.75 -0.76 10.95
CA GLU A 106 7.13 -0.52 10.51
C GLU A 106 7.31 -0.74 9.00
N PRO A 107 6.56 -0.02 8.15
CA PRO A 107 6.68 -0.16 6.70
C PRO A 107 8.00 0.47 6.21
N TYR A 108 8.45 0.06 5.02
CA TYR A 108 9.58 0.70 4.35
C TYR A 108 9.26 2.15 3.96
N ALA A 109 8.02 2.39 3.53
CA ALA A 109 7.52 3.71 3.17
C ALA A 109 5.99 3.77 3.30
N VAL A 110 5.45 4.99 3.30
CA VAL A 110 4.00 5.24 3.27
C VAL A 110 3.60 5.85 1.93
N ASP A 111 2.42 5.48 1.43
CA ASP A 111 1.78 6.09 0.25
C ASP A 111 0.49 6.81 0.67
N VAL A 112 0.31 8.03 0.19
CA VAL A 112 -0.80 8.91 0.59
C VAL A 112 -1.39 9.64 -0.61
N CYS A 113 -2.72 9.61 -0.70
CA CYS A 113 -3.46 10.32 -1.75
C CYS A 113 -4.50 11.29 -1.18
N SER A 114 -5.64 10.79 -0.69
CA SER A 114 -6.76 11.64 -0.26
C SER A 114 -6.50 12.39 1.04
N GLY A 115 -5.71 11.82 1.96
CA GLY A 115 -5.40 12.43 3.27
C GLY A 115 -4.65 13.76 3.22
N VAL A 116 -4.04 14.10 2.07
CA VAL A 116 -3.30 15.37 1.84
C VAL A 116 -3.98 16.28 0.82
N ARG A 117 -5.26 16.02 0.48
CA ARG A 117 -6.00 16.78 -0.52
C ARG A 117 -7.20 17.51 0.06
N THR A 118 -7.57 18.63 -0.58
CA THR A 118 -8.80 19.39 -0.34
C THR A 118 -9.43 19.68 -1.70
N ASN A 119 -10.70 19.32 -1.90
CA ASN A 119 -11.41 19.45 -3.17
C ASN A 119 -10.63 18.86 -4.36
N GLY A 120 -10.07 17.66 -4.18
CA GLY A 120 -9.29 16.93 -5.20
C GLY A 120 -7.86 17.45 -5.43
N ASN A 121 -7.53 18.65 -4.95
CA ASN A 121 -6.22 19.26 -5.13
C ASN A 121 -5.31 19.01 -3.92
N LEU A 122 -4.00 18.98 -4.14
CA LEU A 122 -3.03 18.94 -3.04
C LEU A 122 -3.22 20.16 -2.15
N ASP A 123 -3.30 19.93 -0.84
CA ASP A 123 -3.46 20.98 0.15
C ASP A 123 -2.13 21.18 0.89
N LYS A 124 -1.55 22.37 0.73
CA LYS A 124 -0.26 22.70 1.34
C LYS A 124 -0.27 22.52 2.85
N LYS A 125 -1.33 22.95 3.55
CA LYS A 125 -1.41 22.83 5.01
C LYS A 125 -1.48 21.36 5.44
N LYS A 126 -2.22 20.52 4.71
CA LYS A 126 -2.29 19.08 5.00
C LYS A 126 -0.96 18.39 4.72
N LEU A 127 -0.26 18.75 3.65
CA LEU A 127 1.08 18.26 3.36
C LEU A 127 2.06 18.63 4.47
N ASP A 128 2.08 19.89 4.91
CA ASP A 128 2.96 20.36 5.99
C ASP A 128 2.70 19.57 7.29
N LEU A 129 1.43 19.39 7.67
CA LEU A 129 1.05 18.58 8.82
C LEU A 129 1.47 17.12 8.68
N PHE A 130 1.28 16.52 7.49
CA PHE A 130 1.65 15.14 7.23
C PHE A 130 3.15 14.92 7.32
N PHE A 131 3.95 15.77 6.66
CA PHE A 131 5.41 15.67 6.72
C PHE A 131 5.95 15.92 8.14
N ASN A 132 5.33 16.80 8.91
CA ASN A 132 5.69 16.99 10.32
C ASN A 132 5.37 15.75 11.17
N ALA A 133 4.29 15.02 10.87
CA ALA A 133 3.93 13.79 11.57
C ALA A 133 4.84 12.60 11.21
N VAL A 134 5.44 12.59 10.00
CA VAL A 134 6.34 11.53 9.52
C VAL A 134 7.82 11.79 9.87
N ARG A 135 8.22 13.04 10.08
CA ARG A 135 9.59 13.37 10.49
C ARG A 135 9.76 13.10 11.98
N PHE A 136 10.70 12.24 12.32
CA PHE A 136 11.14 11.96 13.69
C PHE A 136 12.66 12.05 13.79
#